data_AF-A0A9D1XDI8-F1
#
_entry.id   AF-A0A9D1XDI8-F1
#
_cell.length_a   1.000
_cell.length_b   1.000
_cell.length_c   1.000
_cell.angle_alpha   90.00
_cell.angle_beta   90.00
_cell.angle_gamma   90.00
#
_symmetry.space_group_name_H-M   'P 1'
#
loop_
_entity.id
_entity.type
_entity.pdbx_description
1 polymer ?
#
loop_
_entity_poly.entity_id
_entity_poly.type
_entity_poly.pdbx_seq_one_letter_code
_entity_poly.pdbx_strand_id
1 'polypeptide(L)' 'MGGIDAGIVDNPFSTEEEVRAEVRRAIHDSEGLPGFIPCITYGLPESIRPGIYEMITDEIAACNKSKK' A
#
# COMPACT_ATOMS: atom_id res chain seq x y z
N MET A 1 -12.28 0.88 0.29
CA MET A 1 -11.20 1.04 1.29
C MET A 1 -10.65 -0.35 1.54
N GLY A 2 -9.37 -0.59 1.22
CA GLY A 2 -8.73 -1.91 1.30
C GLY A 2 -7.85 -2.20 0.08
N GLY A 3 -7.51 -3.47 -0.14
CA GLY A 3 -6.86 -3.93 -1.37
C GLY A 3 -5.35 -4.22 -1.26
N ILE A 4 -4.71 -3.80 -0.17
CA ILE A 4 -3.31 -4.15 0.13
C ILE A 4 -3.29 -5.39 1.01
N ASP A 5 -2.59 -6.45 0.59
CA ASP A 5 -2.44 -7.67 1.36
C ASP A 5 -1.49 -7.49 2.56
N ALA A 6 -2.07 -7.57 3.76
CA ALA A 6 -1.33 -7.52 5.02
C ALA A 6 -0.32 -8.67 5.15
N GLY A 7 -0.61 -9.84 4.56
CA GLY A 7 0.29 -11.00 4.56
C GLY A 7 1.55 -10.80 3.73
N ILE A 8 1.59 -9.78 2.87
CA ILE A 8 2.80 -9.36 2.13
C ILE A 8 3.48 -8.21 2.87
N VAL A 9 2.73 -7.20 3.30
CA VAL A 9 3.35 -6.00 3.89
C VAL A 9 3.82 -6.16 5.34
N ASP A 10 3.19 -7.06 6.10
CA ASP A 10 3.54 -7.36 7.49
C ASP A 10 4.43 -8.61 7.61
N ASN A 11 4.80 -9.21 6.48
CA ASN A 11 5.69 -10.35 6.49
C ASN A 11 7.13 -9.92 6.82
N PRO A 12 7.77 -10.50 7.85
CA PRO A 12 9.14 -10.15 8.24
C PRO A 12 10.18 -10.49 7.17
N PHE A 13 9.84 -11.34 6.20
CA PHE A 13 10.71 -11.71 5.08
C PHE A 13 10.49 -10.86 3.83
N SER A 14 9.43 -10.04 3.79
CA SER A 14 9.12 -9.27 2.59
C SER A 14 10.04 -8.07 2.42
N THR A 15 10.54 -7.89 1.20
CA THR A 15 11.42 -6.77 0.86
C THR A 15 10.63 -5.50 0.61
N GLU A 16 11.31 -4.36 0.64
CA GLU A 16 10.68 -3.08 0.32
C GLU A 16 10.08 -3.07 -1.10
N GLU A 17 10.74 -3.71 -2.06
CA GLU A 17 10.25 -3.81 -3.43
C GLU A 17 8.94 -4.61 -3.51
N GLU A 18 8.80 -5.69 -2.76
CA GLU A 18 7.58 -6.50 -2.70
C GLU A 18 6.42 -5.71 -2.10
N VAL A 19 6.68 -4.98 -1.01
CA VAL A 19 5.70 -4.09 -0.37
C VAL A 19 5.22 -3.04 -1.37
N ARG A 20 6.15 -2.35 -2.05
CA ARG A 20 5.81 -1.32 -3.05
C ARG A 20 5.08 -1.92 -4.26
N ALA A 21 5.46 -3.12 -4.69
CA ALA A 21 4.78 -3.81 -5.78
C ALA A 21 3.33 -4.15 -5.42
N GLU A 22 3.07 -4.60 -4.19
CA GLU A 22 1.73 -4.87 -3.70
C GLU A 22 0.88 -3.60 -3.59
N VAL A 23 1.45 -2.49 -3.12
CA VAL A 23 0.78 -1.18 -3.10
C VAL A 23 0.42 -0.73 -4.51
N ARG A 24 1.34 -0.86 -5.47
CA ARG A 24 1.08 -0.53 -6.88
C ARG A 24 -0.01 -1.41 -7.48
N ARG A 25 0.00 -2.72 -7.19
CA ARG A 25 -1.06 -3.64 -7.61
C ARG A 25 -2.41 -3.18 -7.07
N ALA A 26 -2.51 -2.85 -5.79
CA ALA A 26 -3.75 -2.37 -5.17
C ALA A 26 -4.24 -1.06 -5.80
N ILE A 27 -3.32 -0.14 -6.13
CA ILE A 27 -3.63 1.11 -6.84
C ILE A 27 -4.14 0.83 -8.24
N HIS A 28 -3.46 -0.04 -8.99
CA HIS A 28 -3.83 -0.42 -10.36
C HIS A 28 -5.19 -1.12 -10.39
N ASP A 29 -5.44 -2.06 -9.49
CA ASP A 29 -6.73 -2.77 -9.40
C ASP A 29 -7.89 -1.83 -9.01
N SER A 30 -7.56 -0.69 -8.40
CA SER A 30 -8.51 0.36 -8.08
C SER A 30 -8.68 1.41 -9.20
N GLU A 31 -7.95 1.30 -10.31
CA GLU A 31 -8.10 2.23 -11.44
C GLU A 31 -9.50 2.14 -12.02
N GLY A 32 -10.15 3.30 -12.17
CA GLY A 32 -11.54 3.39 -12.62
C GLY A 32 -12.59 3.30 -11.52
N LEU A 33 -12.20 3.09 -10.25
CA LEU A 33 -13.11 3.13 -9.10
C LEU A 33 -13.04 4.50 -8.40
N PRO A 34 -13.97 5.43 -8.66
CA PRO A 34 -13.99 6.73 -8.00
C PRO A 34 -14.22 6.56 -6.49
N GLY A 35 -13.36 7.18 -5.67
CA GLY A 35 -13.44 7.13 -4.21
C GLY A 35 -12.86 5.86 -3.57
N PHE A 36 -12.14 5.02 -4.33
CA PHE A 36 -11.40 3.92 -3.73
C PHE A 36 -10.14 4.43 -3.03
N ILE A 37 -9.96 4.03 -1.77
CA ILE A 37 -8.78 4.35 -0.97
C ILE A 37 -8.03 3.04 -0.70
N PRO A 38 -6.84 2.82 -1.31
CA PRO A 38 -6.02 1.67 -1.01
C PRO A 38 -5.51 1.76 0.42
N CYS A 39 -5.76 0.71 1.21
CA CYS A 39 -5.28 0.61 2.59
C CYS A 39 -5.13 -0.86 3.01
N ILE A 40 -4.43 -1.07 4.12
CA ILE A 40 -4.29 -2.36 4.78
C ILE A 40 -5.44 -2.61 5.77
N THR A 41 -5.67 -3.87 6.13
CA THR A 41 -6.73 -4.28 7.08
C THR A 41 -6.52 -3.71 8.49
N TYR A 42 -5.27 -3.46 8.88
CA TYR A 42 -4.91 -2.88 10.18
C TYR A 42 -4.46 -1.43 9.99
N GLY A 43 -5.31 -0.46 10.36
CA GLY A 43 -5.11 0.93 9.99
C GLY A 43 -4.09 1.74 10.81
N LEU A 44 -3.50 1.16 11.86
CA LEU A 44 -2.61 1.88 12.77
C LEU A 44 -1.13 1.51 12.54
N PRO A 45 -0.20 2.47 12.58
CA PRO A 45 1.24 2.21 12.44
C PRO A 45 1.80 1.31 13.54
N GLU A 46 1.11 1.20 14.69
CA GLU A 46 1.44 0.28 15.77
C GLU A 46 1.14 -1.19 15.45
N SER A 47 0.32 -1.44 14.41
CA SER A 47 -0.12 -2.77 14.00
C SER A 47 0.69 -3.36 12.86
N ILE A 48 1.71 -2.64 12.39
CA ILE A 48 2.57 -3.05 11.28
C ILE A 48 4.03 -2.76 11.61
N ARG A 49 4.94 -3.45 10.95
CA ARG A 49 6.38 -3.21 11.08
C ARG A 49 6.74 -1.73 10.89
N PRO A 50 7.65 -1.16 11.72
CA PRO A 50 8.10 0.22 11.56
C PRO A 50 8.60 0.51 10.14
N GLY A 51 8.21 1.65 9.57
CA GLY A 51 8.57 2.08 8.23
C GLY A 51 7.62 1.62 7.11
N ILE A 52 6.82 0.56 7.31
CA ILE A 52 5.86 0.11 6.28
C ILE A 52 4.79 1.16 6.00
N TYR A 53 4.29 1.84 7.04
CA TYR A 53 3.28 2.89 6.89
C TYR A 53 3.78 4.03 5.99
N GLU A 54 5.03 4.46 6.21
CA GLU A 54 5.68 5.51 5.42
C GLU A 54 5.91 5.05 3.98
N MET A 55 6.39 3.82 3.78
CA MET A 55 6.57 3.23 2.44
C MET A 55 5.27 3.19 1.63
N ILE A 56 4.17 2.74 2.24
CA ILE A 56 2.85 2.69 1.60
C ILE A 56 2.39 4.11 1.23
N THR A 57 2.51 5.04 2.17
CA THR A 57 2.09 6.45 1.99
C THR A 57 2.87 7.11 0.85
N ASP A 58 4.18 6.91 0.83
CA ASP A 58 5.07 7.45 -0.20
C ASP A 58 4.78 6.88 -1.58
N GLU A 59 4.55 5.56 -1.67
CA GLU A 59 4.23 4.90 -2.95
C GLU A 59 2.89 5.37 -3.52
N ILE A 60 1.86 5.50 -2.67
CA ILE A 60 0.56 6.06 -3.05
C ILE A 60 0.73 7.50 -3.55
N ALA A 61 1.49 8.32 -2.83
CA ALA A 61 1.76 9.70 -3.22
C ALA A 61 2.51 9.80 -4.56
N ALA A 62 3.49 8.92 -4.79
CA ALA A 62 4.22 8.84 -6.06
C ALA A 62 3.29 8.44 -7.22
N CYS A 63 2.50 7.38 -7.06
CA CYS A 63 1.56 6.93 -8.07
C CYS A 63 0.52 8.00 -8.42
N ASN A 64 -0.02 8.71 -7.42
CA ASN A 64 -0.97 9.80 -7.65
C ASN A 64 -0.33 11.00 -8.37
N LYS A 65 0.95 11.30 -8.12
CA LYS A 65 1.68 12.33 -8.86
C LYS A 65 1.91 11.93 -10.32
N SER A 66 2.20 10.65 -10.59
CA SER A 66 2.41 10.13 -11.95
C SER A 66 1.12 10.04 -12.78
N LYS A 67 -0.06 10.01 -12.14
CA LYS A 67 -1.37 9.98 -12.82
C LYS A 67 -1.90 11.36 -13.23
N LYS A 68 -1.09 12.41 -13.07
CA LYS A 68 -1.45 13.81 -13.34
C LYS A 68 -0.96 14.24 -14.72
#